data_AF-A0A2K6BG64-F1
#
_entry.id   AF-A0A2K6BG64-F1
#
_cell.length_a   1.000
_cell.length_b   1.000
_cell.length_c   1.000
_cell.angle_alpha   90.00
_cell.angle_beta   90.00
_cell.angle_gamma   90.00
#
_symmetry.space_group_name_H-M   'P 1'
#
loop_
_entity.id
_entity.type
_entity.pdbx_description
1 polymer ?
#
loop_
_entity_poly.entity_id
_entity_poly.type
_entity_poly.pdbx_seq_one_letter_code
_entity_poly.pdbx_strand_id
1 'polypeptide(L)'
;MDEFSRGNVPSSELQIYTWMDATLKELTSLVKEVYPEARKRGTHFNFAIVFTDVKRPGYRVKEIGSTMSGRKGTDDSMTLQSQNPPPLLPESLHSLKDK
;
A
#
# COMPACT_ATOMS: atom_id res chain seq x y z
N MET A 1 -5.13 -0.03 15.11
CA MET A 1 -5.53 1.37 14.80
C MET A 1 -4.75 2.37 15.63
N ASP A 2 -4.31 1.99 16.83
CA ASP A 2 -3.55 2.86 17.74
C ASP A 2 -2.22 3.36 17.16
N GLU A 3 -1.60 2.58 16.28
CA GLU A 3 -0.33 2.91 15.61
C GLU A 3 -0.44 4.10 14.65
N PHE A 4 -1.62 4.35 14.10
CA PHE A 4 -1.92 5.50 13.23
C PHE A 4 -2.63 6.64 14.00
N SER A 5 -2.72 6.56 15.33
CA SER A 5 -3.43 7.57 16.12
C SER A 5 -2.56 8.80 16.40
N ARG A 6 -3.21 9.97 16.50
CA ARG A 6 -2.56 11.25 16.85
C ARG A 6 -1.43 11.68 15.90
N GLY A 7 -1.52 11.33 14.62
CA GLY A 7 -0.51 11.68 13.61
C GLY A 7 0.73 10.80 13.62
N ASN A 8 0.73 9.72 14.39
CA ASN A 8 1.79 8.73 14.33
C ASN A 8 1.66 7.85 13.07
N VAL A 9 2.80 7.37 12.58
CA VAL A 9 2.91 6.31 11.58
C VAL A 9 3.91 5.26 12.09
N PRO A 10 3.77 3.99 11.69
CA PRO A 10 4.71 2.95 12.09
C PRO A 10 6.15 3.30 11.68
N SER A 11 7.13 2.99 12.52
CA SER A 11 8.54 3.32 12.27
C SER A 11 9.18 2.49 11.15
N SER A 12 8.60 1.33 10.85
CA SER A 12 9.04 0.45 9.76
C SER A 12 8.15 0.68 8.54
N GLU A 13 8.64 1.49 7.60
CA GLU A 13 7.95 1.83 6.35
C GLU A 13 8.82 1.46 5.14
N LEU A 14 8.16 1.07 4.04
CA LEU A 14 8.78 0.91 2.73
C LEU A 14 8.18 1.92 1.76
N GLN A 15 8.98 2.87 1.29
CA GLN A 15 8.58 3.86 0.30
C GLN A 15 8.80 3.33 -1.12
N ILE A 16 7.78 3.46 -1.97
CA ILE A 16 7.78 2.94 -3.35
C ILE A 16 7.36 4.06 -4.29
N TYR A 17 8.20 4.33 -5.31
CA TYR A 17 7.81 5.17 -6.44
C TYR A 17 7.11 4.31 -7.49
N THR A 18 5.82 4.57 -7.71
CA THR A 18 5.01 3.82 -8.66
C THR A 18 3.87 4.66 -9.21
N TRP A 19 3.12 4.09 -10.15
CA TRP A 19 2.01 4.73 -10.84
C TRP A 19 0.67 4.15 -10.38
N MET A 20 -0.43 4.81 -10.77
CA MET A 20 -1.78 4.39 -10.37
C MET A 20 -2.22 3.07 -11.01
N ASP A 21 -1.61 2.67 -12.11
CA ASP A 21 -1.85 1.38 -12.77
C ASP A 21 -1.06 0.22 -12.14
N ALA A 22 -0.22 0.48 -11.14
CA ALA A 22 0.54 -0.55 -10.45
C ALA A 22 -0.37 -1.58 -9.78
N THR A 23 -0.05 -2.86 -9.97
CA THR A 23 -0.82 -4.00 -9.51
C THR A 23 -0.39 -4.49 -8.13
N LEU A 24 -1.29 -5.18 -7.41
CA LEU A 24 -0.94 -5.82 -6.13
C LEU A 24 0.22 -6.81 -6.28
N LYS A 25 0.35 -7.47 -7.43
CA LYS A 25 1.46 -8.38 -7.72
C LYS A 25 2.79 -7.64 -7.89
N GLU A 26 2.81 -6.48 -8.53
CA GLU A 26 4.02 -5.65 -8.63
C GLU A 26 4.45 -5.15 -7.25
N LEU A 27 3.52 -4.63 -6.44
CA LEU A 27 3.80 -4.24 -5.05
C LEU A 27 4.37 -5.40 -4.23
N THR A 28 3.77 -6.59 -4.36
CA THR A 28 4.27 -7.81 -3.72
C THR A 28 5.70 -8.15 -4.15
N SER A 29 6.05 -7.89 -5.40
CA SER A 29 7.38 -8.18 -5.95
C SER A 29 8.43 -7.25 -5.36
N LEU A 30 8.10 -5.96 -5.23
CA LEU A 30 8.96 -4.97 -4.56
C LEU A 30 9.18 -5.29 -3.08
N VAL A 31 8.14 -5.71 -2.36
CA VAL A 31 8.28 -6.14 -0.96
C VAL A 31 9.23 -7.34 -0.84
N LYS A 32 9.20 -8.29 -1.79
CA LYS A 32 10.10 -9.46 -1.80
C LYS A 32 11.56 -9.12 -2.10
N GLU A 33 11.84 -7.98 -2.71
CA GLU A 33 13.21 -7.52 -2.93
C GLU A 33 13.84 -7.08 -1.61
N VAL A 34 13.06 -6.41 -0.76
CA VAL A 34 13.50 -5.88 0.55
C VAL A 34 13.39 -6.90 1.68
N TYR A 35 12.38 -7.78 1.62
CA TYR A 35 12.12 -8.82 2.63
C TYR A 35 12.17 -10.23 1.99
N PRO A 36 13.34 -10.88 1.90
CA PRO A 36 13.51 -12.16 1.22
C PRO A 36 12.63 -13.29 1.77
N GLU A 37 12.36 -13.31 3.07
CA GLU A 37 11.49 -14.30 3.72
C GLU A 37 10.07 -14.31 3.14
N ALA A 38 9.62 -13.19 2.59
CA ALA A 38 8.32 -13.08 1.93
C ALA A 38 8.21 -13.93 0.65
N ARG A 39 9.32 -14.40 0.09
CA ARG A 39 9.36 -15.26 -1.11
C ARG A 39 8.91 -16.69 -0.85
N LYS A 40 8.88 -17.13 0.42
CA LYS A 40 8.44 -18.47 0.80
C LYS A 40 7.07 -18.78 0.19
N ARG A 41 6.96 -19.94 -0.46
CA ARG A 41 5.70 -20.36 -1.09
C ARG A 41 4.60 -20.45 -0.03
N GLY A 42 3.44 -19.87 -0.34
CA GLY A 42 2.30 -19.81 0.58
C GLY A 42 2.28 -18.57 1.48
N THR A 43 3.29 -17.69 1.46
CA THR A 43 3.21 -16.40 2.15
C THR A 43 2.08 -15.56 1.57
N HIS A 44 1.18 -15.09 2.43
CA HIS A 44 0.06 -14.22 2.08
C HIS A 44 0.44 -12.75 2.25
N PHE A 45 -0.02 -11.92 1.32
CA PHE A 45 0.08 -10.46 1.40
C PHE A 45 -1.33 -9.90 1.34
N ASN A 46 -1.78 -9.25 2.40
CA ASN A 46 -3.06 -8.56 2.44
C ASN A 46 -2.80 -7.06 2.30
N PHE A 47 -3.48 -6.44 1.35
CA PHE A 47 -3.31 -5.03 1.04
C PHE A 47 -4.51 -4.23 1.57
N ALA A 48 -4.21 -3.10 2.19
CA ALA A 48 -5.20 -2.13 2.61
C ALA A 48 -4.69 -0.71 2.39
N ILE A 49 -5.61 0.19 2.05
CA ILE A 49 -5.34 1.62 1.97
C ILE A 49 -5.69 2.24 3.31
N VAL A 50 -4.72 2.95 3.90
CA VAL A 50 -4.91 3.74 5.10
C VAL A 50 -5.03 5.21 4.70
N PHE A 51 -6.09 5.89 5.12
CA PHE A 51 -6.38 7.27 4.74
C PHE A 51 -7.07 8.04 5.85
N THR A 52 -6.99 9.37 5.84
CA THR A 52 -7.61 10.23 6.85
C THR A 52 -9.13 10.27 6.70
N ASP A 53 -9.86 10.19 7.82
CA ASP A 53 -11.30 10.42 7.80
C ASP A 53 -11.59 11.93 7.78
N VAL A 54 -12.26 12.40 6.73
CA VAL A 54 -12.62 13.82 6.59
C VAL A 54 -13.66 14.23 7.64
N LYS A 55 -14.47 13.29 8.14
CA LYS A 55 -15.59 13.56 9.05
C LYS A 55 -15.23 13.35 10.51
N ARG A 56 -14.17 12.61 10.82
CA ARG A 56 -13.77 12.26 12.19
C ARG A 56 -12.25 12.32 12.33
N PRO A 57 -11.71 12.79 13.46
CA PRO A 57 -10.28 12.75 13.68
C PRO A 57 -9.78 11.30 13.68
N GLY A 58 -8.80 11.00 12.83
CA GLY A 58 -8.14 9.70 12.75
C GLY A 58 -7.99 9.17 11.32
N TYR A 59 -7.49 7.93 11.24
CA TYR A 59 -7.33 7.20 9.98
C TYR A 59 -8.38 6.09 9.87
N ARG A 60 -8.73 5.76 8.62
CA ARG A 60 -9.53 4.60 8.25
C ARG A 60 -8.70 3.67 7.39
N VAL A 61 -9.05 2.40 7.48
CA VAL A 61 -8.43 1.32 6.72
C VAL A 61 -9.48 0.74 5.79
N LYS A 62 -9.15 0.59 4.51
CA LYS A 62 -9.96 -0.09 3.50
C LYS A 62 -9.13 -1.24 2.92
N GLU A 63 -9.56 -2.47 3.16
CA GLU A 63 -8.96 -3.63 2.50
C GLU A 63 -9.24 -3.57 1.00
N ILE A 64 -8.23 -3.93 0.19
CA ILE A 64 -8.30 -3.83 -1.28
C ILE A 64 -8.00 -5.13 -2.01
N GLY A 65 -7.42 -6.13 -1.35
CA GLY A 65 -7.18 -7.44 -1.94
C GLY A 65 -6.00 -8.16 -1.32
N SER A 66 -5.70 -9.33 -1.87
CA SER A 66 -4.57 -10.15 -1.38
C SER A 66 -3.83 -10.89 -2.50
N THR A 67 -2.55 -11.16 -2.28
CA THR A 67 -1.73 -12.00 -3.15
C THR A 67 -1.05 -13.12 -2.36
N MET A 68 -0.51 -14.12 -3.06
CA MET A 68 0.21 -15.22 -2.45
C MET A 68 1.51 -15.54 -3.18
N SER A 69 2.58 -15.75 -2.43
CA SER A 69 3.85 -16.22 -2.99
C SER A 69 3.74 -17.60 -3.63
N GLY A 70 4.11 -17.69 -4.91
CA GLY A 70 4.13 -18.94 -5.66
C GLY A 70 2.75 -19.46 -6.07
N ARG A 71 1.70 -18.63 -6.00
CA ARG A 71 0.35 -18.96 -6.47
C ARG A 71 -0.29 -17.74 -7.13
N LYS A 72 -0.90 -17.93 -8.31
CA LYS A 72 -1.68 -16.88 -8.97
C LYS A 72 -2.99 -16.66 -8.21
N GLY A 73 -3.25 -15.42 -7.80
CA GLY A 73 -4.50 -14.97 -7.17
C GLY A 73 -5.44 -14.28 -8.17
N THR A 74 -6.70 -14.09 -7.76
CA THR A 74 -7.68 -13.27 -8.51
C THR A 74 -7.35 -11.79 -8.44
N ASP A 75 -6.73 -11.36 -7.35
CA ASP A 75 -6.48 -9.94 -7.07
C ASP A 75 -5.09 -9.49 -7.57
N ASP A 76 -4.29 -10.42 -8.11
CA ASP A 76 -2.93 -10.16 -8.60
C ASP A 76 -2.89 -9.00 -9.61
N SER A 77 -3.93 -8.86 -10.44
CA SER A 77 -4.04 -7.81 -11.47
C SER A 77 -4.85 -6.59 -11.02
N MET A 78 -5.29 -6.53 -9.75
CA MET A 78 -5.94 -5.32 -9.24
C MET A 78 -4.93 -4.19 -9.15
N THR A 79 -5.28 -3.05 -9.73
CA THR A 79 -4.44 -1.85 -9.75
C THR A 79 -4.79 -0.92 -8.59
N LEU A 80 -3.87 -0.04 -8.22
CA LEU A 80 -4.17 1.02 -7.24
C LEU A 80 -5.35 1.87 -7.70
N GLN A 81 -5.41 2.24 -8.97
CA GLN A 81 -6.48 3.05 -9.55
C GLN A 81 -7.86 2.40 -9.41
N SER A 82 -7.98 1.08 -9.60
CA SER A 82 -9.27 0.39 -9.52
C SER A 82 -9.87 0.42 -8.10
N GLN A 83 -9.04 0.66 -7.09
CA GLN A 83 -9.45 0.76 -5.69
C GLN A 83 -9.97 2.14 -5.30
N ASN A 84 -9.90 3.11 -6.23
CA ASN A 84 -10.28 4.50 -6.05
C ASN A 84 -9.71 5.08 -4.73
N PRO A 85 -8.36 5.11 -4.59
CA PRO A 85 -7.72 5.67 -3.41
C PRO A 85 -8.15 7.13 -3.27
N PRO A 86 -8.29 7.64 -2.04
CA PRO A 86 -8.54 9.05 -1.82
C PRO A 86 -7.47 9.88 -2.54
N PRO A 87 -7.83 11.07 -3.06
CA PRO A 87 -6.85 11.95 -3.68
C PRO A 87 -5.71 12.18 -2.69
N LEU A 88 -4.49 11.83 -3.11
CA LEU A 88 -3.28 12.12 -2.36
C LEU A 88 -3.28 13.63 -2.15
N LEU A 89 -3.28 14.07 -0.88
CA LEU A 89 -3.22 15.48 -0.57
C LEU A 89 -2.02 16.09 -1.32
N PRO A 90 -2.15 17.28 -1.93
CA PRO A 90 -1.14 17.87 -2.80
C PRO A 90 0.23 18.12 -2.14
N GLU A 91 0.36 17.89 -0.83
CA GLU A 91 1.62 18.05 -0.09
C GLU A 91 2.66 16.97 -0.41
N SER A 92 2.26 15.76 -0.82
CA SER A 92 3.22 14.73 -1.26
C SER A 92 3.87 15.04 -2.61
N LEU A 93 3.31 15.98 -3.37
CA LEU A 93 3.79 16.35 -4.71
C LEU A 93 4.86 17.46 -4.69
N HIS A 94 5.05 18.15 -3.56
CA HIS A 94 6.04 19.22 -3.45
C HIS A 94 7.48 18.68 -3.37
N SER A 95 7.71 17.47 -2.87
CA SER A 95 9.06 16.92 -2.79
C SER A 95 9.63 16.42 -4.13
N LEU A 96 8.84 16.40 -5.21
CA LEU A 96 9.26 15.90 -6.52
C LEU A 96 9.54 17.01 -7.55
N LYS A 97 9.42 18.29 -7.17
CA LYS A 97 9.69 19.42 -8.07
C LYS A 97 10.98 20.17 -7.77
N ASP A 98 11.61 19.91 -6.63
CA ASP A 98 12.89 20.50 -6.26
C ASP A 98 14.04 19.52 -6.51
N LYS A 99 14.33 19.27 -7.79
CA LYS A 99 15.68 18.92 -8.26
C LYS A 99 15.88 19.24 -9.73
#